data_AF-A0A3S4VC75-F1
#
_entry.id   AF-A0A3S4VC75-F1
#
_cell.length_a   1.000
_cell.length_b   1.000
_cell.length_c   1.000
_cell.angle_alpha   90.00
_cell.angle_beta   90.00
_cell.angle_gamma   90.00
#
_symmetry.space_group_name_H-M   'P 1'
#
loop_
_entity.id
_entity.type
_entity.pdbx_description
1 polymer ?
#
loop_
_entity_poly.entity_id
_entity_poly.type
_entity_poly.pdbx_seq_one_letter_code
_entity_poly.pdbx_strand_id
1 'polypeptide(L)'
;MDAAYVYPLRRGLGTVDIAITSNNNVPSDETVQRCQAYIDDVRPVTARESKVVKPDVTKVNFTIKVKISGVTLTEIRTAIQTALSDYFNTLIPGDDLIVSQCEAVVNNLIGVVDRKFTTPTTNRKADVINKIEWFRLGTVTVTEME
;
A
#
# COMPACT_ATOMS: atom_id res chain seq x y z
N MET A 1 -14.32 2.05 9.83
CA MET A 1 -13.25 2.93 9.35
C MET A 1 -12.23 2.96 10.46
N ASP A 2 -10.99 2.63 10.14
CA ASP A 2 -9.94 2.51 11.15
C ASP A 2 -8.92 3.65 11.00
N ALA A 3 -8.84 4.26 9.81
CA ALA A 3 -8.03 5.45 9.54
C ALA A 3 -8.62 6.32 8.42
N ALA A 4 -8.34 7.62 8.50
CA ALA A 4 -8.60 8.62 7.46
C ALA A 4 -7.32 9.39 7.16
N TYR A 5 -7.10 9.67 5.87
CA TYR A 5 -5.93 10.38 5.35
C TYR A 5 -6.40 11.59 4.57
N VAL A 6 -5.86 12.76 4.89
CA VAL A 6 -6.35 14.05 4.42
C VAL A 6 -5.41 14.60 3.35
N TYR A 7 -5.95 14.89 2.17
CA TYR A 7 -5.23 15.45 1.04
C TYR A 7 -5.87 16.79 0.64
N PRO A 8 -5.34 17.91 1.15
CA PRO A 8 -5.89 19.22 0.87
C PRO A 8 -5.60 19.65 -0.57
N LEU A 9 -6.45 20.52 -1.12
CA LEU A 9 -6.24 21.23 -2.38
C LEU A 9 -6.13 20.37 -3.65
N ARG A 10 -6.37 19.05 -3.58
CA ARG A 10 -6.35 18.14 -4.74
C ARG A 10 -7.27 18.58 -5.87
N ARG A 11 -8.37 19.26 -5.53
CA ARG A 11 -9.36 19.78 -6.49
C ARG A 11 -9.44 21.32 -6.50
N GLY A 12 -8.38 21.98 -6.04
CA GLY A 12 -8.27 23.43 -5.98
C GLY A 12 -8.60 24.05 -4.62
N LEU A 13 -8.56 25.37 -4.55
CA LEU A 13 -8.71 26.13 -3.30
C LEU A 13 -10.06 25.86 -2.62
N GLY A 14 -9.99 25.65 -1.29
CA GLY A 14 -11.14 25.38 -0.44
C GLY A 14 -11.65 23.93 -0.49
N THR A 15 -10.98 23.03 -1.22
CA THR A 15 -11.34 21.61 -1.30
C THR A 15 -10.41 20.75 -0.46
N VAL A 16 -10.96 19.67 0.09
CA VAL A 16 -10.20 18.60 0.74
C VAL A 16 -10.76 17.25 0.34
N ASP A 17 -9.86 16.31 0.07
CA ASP A 17 -10.19 14.91 -0.18
C ASP A 17 -9.71 14.07 1.01
N ILE A 18 -10.58 13.18 1.49
CA ILE A 18 -10.36 12.38 2.68
C ILE A 18 -10.45 10.92 2.25
N ALA A 19 -9.31 10.26 2.09
CA ALA A 19 -9.28 8.84 1.83
C ALA A 19 -9.52 8.08 3.13
N ILE A 20 -10.52 7.21 3.14
CA ILE A 20 -10.82 6.36 4.30
C ILE A 20 -10.47 4.91 4.02
N THR A 21 -10.05 4.20 5.08
CA THR A 21 -9.68 2.78 5.03
C THR A 21 -10.40 2.01 6.13
N SER A 22 -10.61 0.71 5.91
CA SER A 22 -11.21 -0.19 6.91
C SER A 22 -10.58 -1.56 6.82
N ASN A 23 -10.16 -2.12 7.95
CA ASN A 23 -9.47 -3.40 8.08
C ASN A 23 -8.32 -3.55 7.09
N ASN A 24 -7.51 -2.49 6.94
CA ASN A 24 -6.43 -2.44 5.95
C ASN A 24 -6.92 -2.80 4.53
N ASN A 25 -8.11 -2.32 4.16
CA ASN A 25 -8.72 -2.52 2.85
C ASN A 25 -9.58 -1.31 2.45
N VAL A 26 -10.06 -1.33 1.20
CA VAL A 26 -10.99 -0.33 0.68
C VAL A 26 -12.36 -0.52 1.35
N PRO A 27 -12.97 0.54 1.90
CA PRO A 27 -14.27 0.43 2.55
C PRO A 27 -15.41 0.19 1.56
N SER A 28 -16.58 -0.22 2.07
CA SER A 28 -17.81 -0.32 1.27
C SER A 28 -18.30 1.06 0.83
N ASP A 29 -19.07 1.12 -0.27
CA ASP A 29 -19.69 2.39 -0.71
C ASP A 29 -20.64 2.97 0.34
N GLU A 30 -21.37 2.10 1.04
CA GLU A 30 -22.24 2.50 2.16
C GLU A 30 -21.44 3.20 3.28
N THR A 31 -20.27 2.68 3.63
CA THR A 31 -19.40 3.32 4.64
C THR A 31 -18.95 4.69 4.17
N VAL A 32 -18.53 4.81 2.91
CA VAL A 32 -18.12 6.09 2.31
C VAL A 32 -19.26 7.11 2.35
N GLN A 33 -20.47 6.70 1.95
CA GLN A 33 -21.65 7.57 1.95
C GLN A 33 -22.04 8.02 3.36
N ARG A 34 -22.01 7.12 4.35
CA ARG A 34 -22.27 7.48 5.76
C ARG A 34 -21.26 8.49 6.29
N CYS A 35 -19.96 8.28 6.02
CA CYS A 35 -18.92 9.23 6.39
C CYS A 35 -19.09 10.58 5.68
N GLN A 36 -19.42 10.57 4.39
CA GLN A 36 -19.68 11.78 3.60
C GLN A 36 -20.83 12.59 4.20
N ALA A 37 -21.97 11.95 4.46
CA ALA A 37 -23.14 12.61 5.02
C ALA A 37 -22.84 13.24 6.39
N TYR A 38 -22.11 12.53 7.25
CA TYR A 38 -21.70 13.08 8.55
C TYR A 38 -20.77 14.28 8.41
N ILE A 39 -19.77 14.21 7.53
CA ILE A 39 -18.86 15.33 7.29
C ILE A 39 -19.60 16.54 6.74
N ASP A 40 -20.54 16.34 5.81
CA ASP A 40 -21.34 17.44 5.27
C ASP A 40 -22.25 18.11 6.32
N ASP A 41 -22.77 17.34 7.29
CA ASP A 41 -23.59 17.85 8.39
C ASP A 41 -22.79 18.76 9.35
N VAL A 42 -21.53 18.42 9.62
CA VAL A 42 -20.69 19.14 10.60
C VAL A 42 -19.71 20.14 9.96
N ARG A 43 -19.64 20.20 8.62
CA ARG A 43 -18.65 21.02 7.92
C ARG A 43 -18.97 22.52 8.07
N PRO A 44 -17.97 23.36 8.41
CA PRO A 44 -18.18 24.81 8.48
C PRO A 44 -18.42 25.39 7.08
N VAL A 45 -19.23 26.46 7.02
CA VAL A 45 -19.62 27.16 5.77
C VAL A 45 -18.44 27.70 4.96
N THR A 46 -17.26 27.85 5.57
CA THR A 46 -16.04 28.36 4.93
C THR A 46 -15.26 27.29 4.16
N ALA A 47 -15.46 26.01 4.47
CA ALA A 47 -14.92 24.93 3.64
C ALA A 47 -15.80 24.83 2.39
N ARG A 48 -15.22 24.83 1.18
CA ARG A 48 -16.00 24.74 -0.07
C ARG A 48 -16.52 23.33 -0.28
N GLU A 49 -15.68 22.32 -0.05
CA GLU A 49 -16.07 20.91 -0.18
C GLU A 49 -15.10 20.00 0.59
N SER A 50 -15.64 19.02 1.31
CA SER A 50 -14.89 17.94 1.96
C SER A 50 -15.40 16.61 1.42
N LYS A 51 -14.60 15.96 0.58
CA LYS A 51 -15.02 14.75 -0.14
C LYS A 51 -14.36 13.52 0.44
N VAL A 52 -15.17 12.58 0.90
CA VAL A 52 -14.75 11.25 1.31
C VAL A 52 -14.60 10.37 0.08
N VAL A 53 -13.45 9.73 -0.05
CA VAL A 53 -13.12 8.89 -1.21
C VAL A 53 -12.51 7.57 -0.77
N LYS A 54 -12.53 6.62 -1.69
CA LYS A 54 -11.78 5.37 -1.59
C LYS A 54 -10.36 5.60 -2.14
N PRO A 55 -9.32 5.07 -1.50
CA PRO A 55 -8.01 4.99 -2.13
C PRO A 55 -8.05 4.04 -3.34
N ASP A 56 -7.18 4.30 -4.31
CA ASP A 56 -7.06 3.52 -5.54
C ASP A 56 -5.98 2.45 -5.37
N VAL A 57 -6.40 1.18 -5.25
CA VAL A 57 -5.49 0.07 -4.97
C VAL A 57 -4.70 -0.31 -6.21
N THR A 58 -3.38 -0.17 -6.13
CA THR A 58 -2.46 -0.63 -7.17
C THR A 58 -1.64 -1.81 -6.66
N LYS A 59 -1.88 -2.98 -7.27
CA LYS A 59 -1.14 -4.20 -6.90
C LYS A 59 0.25 -4.21 -7.51
N VAL A 60 1.25 -4.53 -6.70
CA VAL A 60 2.65 -4.64 -7.12
C VAL A 60 3.09 -6.08 -7.05
N ASN A 61 3.39 -6.65 -8.22
CA ASN A 61 3.89 -8.01 -8.33
C ASN A 61 5.40 -8.04 -8.11
N PHE A 62 5.87 -9.12 -7.50
CA PHE A 62 7.27 -9.35 -7.19
C PHE A 62 7.77 -10.63 -7.87
N THR A 63 8.96 -10.55 -8.44
CA THR A 63 9.74 -11.71 -8.88
C THR A 63 11.10 -11.63 -8.22
N ILE A 64 11.38 -12.60 -7.36
CA ILE A 64 12.53 -12.59 -6.47
C ILE A 64 13.27 -13.91 -6.65
N LYS A 65 14.58 -13.83 -6.90
CA LYS A 65 15.47 -14.98 -6.80
C LYS A 65 16.13 -14.97 -5.43
N VAL A 66 16.22 -16.10 -4.75
CA VAL A 66 16.86 -16.21 -3.44
C VAL A 66 17.91 -17.31 -3.41
N LYS A 67 19.03 -17.04 -2.74
CA LYS A 67 19.97 -18.06 -2.31
C LYS A 67 19.65 -18.40 -0.86
N ILE A 68 19.39 -19.66 -0.57
CA ILE A 68 18.94 -20.11 0.75
C ILE A 68 19.91 -21.07 1.42
N SER A 69 19.87 -21.12 2.74
CA SER A 69 20.64 -22.06 3.57
C SER A 69 19.82 -22.50 4.78
N GLY A 70 19.78 -23.81 5.03
CA GLY A 70 19.10 -24.38 6.20
C GLY A 70 17.56 -24.32 6.17
N VAL A 71 16.96 -23.95 5.03
CA VAL A 71 15.50 -23.90 4.81
C VAL A 71 15.15 -24.40 3.41
N THR A 72 13.91 -24.85 3.21
CA THR A 72 13.41 -25.25 1.88
C THR A 72 12.85 -24.06 1.10
N LEU A 73 12.77 -24.18 -0.22
CA LEU A 73 12.18 -23.16 -1.09
C LEU A 73 10.71 -22.86 -0.75
N THR A 74 9.95 -23.87 -0.33
CA THR A 74 8.52 -23.70 0.04
C THR A 74 8.37 -22.90 1.33
N GLU A 75 9.19 -23.18 2.34
CA GLU A 75 9.20 -22.44 3.61
C GLU A 75 9.59 -20.99 3.37
N ILE A 76 10.67 -20.74 2.64
CA ILE A 76 11.11 -19.36 2.40
C ILE A 76 10.12 -18.57 1.54
N ARG A 77 9.46 -19.22 0.57
CA ARG A 77 8.42 -18.57 -0.23
C ARG A 77 7.26 -18.08 0.64
N THR A 78 6.84 -18.91 1.59
CA THR A 78 5.78 -18.55 2.55
C THR A 78 6.23 -17.42 3.46
N ALA A 79 7.45 -17.49 3.99
CA ALA A 79 8.01 -16.43 4.84
C ALA A 79 8.14 -15.08 4.09
N ILE A 80 8.60 -15.09 2.84
CA ILE A 80 8.69 -13.88 2.00
C ILE A 80 7.30 -13.31 1.73
N GLN A 81 6.32 -14.15 1.39
CA GLN A 81 4.95 -13.71 1.15
C GLN A 81 4.38 -13.02 2.39
N THR A 82 4.55 -13.61 3.58
CA THR A 82 4.07 -13.02 4.84
C THR A 82 4.79 -11.72 5.16
N ALA A 83 6.12 -11.70 5.13
CA ALA A 83 6.89 -10.51 5.50
C ALA A 83 6.65 -9.33 4.56
N LEU A 84 6.54 -9.58 3.25
CA LEU A 84 6.13 -8.54 2.30
C LEU A 84 4.67 -8.12 2.56
N SER A 85 3.76 -9.05 2.87
CA SER A 85 2.38 -8.69 3.17
C SER A 85 2.32 -7.77 4.39
N ASP A 86 3.08 -8.07 5.44
CA ASP A 86 3.14 -7.25 6.65
C ASP A 86 3.71 -5.86 6.37
N TYR A 87 4.78 -5.77 5.57
CA TYR A 87 5.30 -4.48 5.11
C TYR A 87 4.26 -3.69 4.30
N PHE A 88 3.55 -4.33 3.36
CA PHE A 88 2.51 -3.65 2.59
C PHE A 88 1.30 -3.25 3.44
N ASN A 89 1.08 -3.90 4.59
CA ASN A 89 0.05 -3.52 5.56
C ASN A 89 0.42 -2.26 6.35
N THR A 90 1.70 -1.88 6.42
CA THR A 90 2.12 -0.61 7.03
C THR A 90 2.02 0.58 6.08
N LEU A 91 1.96 0.34 4.77
CA LEU A 91 1.82 1.41 3.78
C LEU A 91 0.44 2.04 3.87
N ILE A 92 0.41 3.36 3.94
CA ILE A 92 -0.82 4.16 3.91
C ILE A 92 -1.09 4.67 2.48
N PRO A 93 -2.32 5.09 2.15
CA PRO A 93 -2.59 5.71 0.86
C PRO A 93 -1.66 6.90 0.62
N GLY A 94 -1.11 7.02 -0.58
CA GLY A 94 -0.15 8.05 -0.96
C GLY A 94 1.32 7.78 -0.59
N ASP A 95 1.63 6.68 0.10
CA ASP A 95 3.02 6.28 0.33
C ASP A 95 3.69 5.80 -0.96
N ASP A 96 4.94 6.20 -1.15
CA ASP A 96 5.79 5.68 -2.21
C ASP A 96 6.22 4.24 -1.91
N LEU A 97 6.36 3.43 -2.96
CA LEU A 97 7.00 2.11 -2.83
C LEU A 97 8.50 2.22 -3.02
N ILE A 98 9.26 1.87 -1.98
CA ILE A 98 10.73 1.86 -1.99
C ILE A 98 11.23 0.41 -2.10
N VAL A 99 11.89 0.09 -3.22
CA VAL A 99 12.36 -1.27 -3.50
C VAL A 99 13.41 -1.74 -2.50
N SER A 100 14.33 -0.86 -2.10
CA SER A 100 15.37 -1.20 -1.12
C SER A 100 14.80 -1.56 0.25
N GLN A 101 13.64 -1.02 0.64
CA GLN A 101 12.95 -1.41 1.87
C GLN A 101 12.36 -2.83 1.74
N CYS A 102 11.77 -3.15 0.58
CA CYS A 102 11.28 -4.51 0.30
C CYS A 102 12.42 -5.53 0.27
N GLU A 103 13.57 -5.17 -0.32
CA GLU A 103 14.78 -6.00 -0.32
C GLU A 103 15.30 -6.23 1.11
N ALA A 104 15.27 -5.21 1.96
CA ALA A 104 15.68 -5.33 3.35
C ALA A 104 14.75 -6.27 4.15
N VAL A 105 13.43 -6.17 3.92
CA VAL A 105 12.44 -7.08 4.51
C VAL A 105 12.75 -8.54 4.17
N VAL A 106 13.05 -8.83 2.90
CA VAL A 106 13.41 -10.20 2.47
C VAL A 106 14.78 -10.61 3.00
N ASN A 107 15.76 -9.71 3.01
CA ASN A 107 17.12 -9.99 3.50
C ASN A 107 17.16 -10.37 4.99
N ASN A 108 16.23 -9.83 5.79
CA ASN A 108 16.19 -10.07 7.23
C ASN A 108 15.54 -11.41 7.60
N LEU A 109 15.05 -12.18 6.62
CA LEU A 109 14.46 -13.49 6.86
C LEU A 109 15.54 -14.54 7.15
N ILE A 110 15.25 -15.41 8.12
CA ILE A 110 16.12 -16.53 8.48
C ILE A 110 16.24 -17.47 7.27
N GLY A 111 17.47 -17.86 6.95
CA GLY A 111 17.78 -18.76 5.85
C GLY A 111 17.97 -18.09 4.49
N VAL A 112 17.75 -16.76 4.37
CA VAL A 112 18.14 -16.00 3.17
C VAL A 112 19.62 -15.64 3.27
N VAL A 113 20.41 -16.11 2.32
CA VAL A 113 21.83 -15.77 2.17
C VAL A 113 22.02 -14.62 1.20
N ASP A 114 21.26 -14.64 0.10
CA ASP A 114 21.22 -13.55 -0.87
C ASP A 114 19.84 -13.51 -1.54
N ARG A 115 19.52 -12.36 -2.12
CA ARG A 115 18.25 -12.04 -2.74
C ARG A 115 18.49 -11.11 -3.93
N LYS A 116 17.81 -11.39 -5.03
CA LYS A 116 17.81 -10.58 -6.23
C LYS A 116 16.39 -10.33 -6.70
N PHE A 117 15.96 -9.07 -6.63
CA PHE A 117 14.67 -8.65 -7.15
C PHE A 117 14.82 -8.42 -8.65
N THR A 118 14.06 -9.14 -9.46
CA THR A 118 13.98 -8.89 -10.91
C THR A 118 12.80 -7.99 -11.26
N THR A 119 11.77 -7.97 -10.41
CA THR A 119 10.62 -7.05 -10.48
C THR A 119 10.08 -6.81 -9.07
N PRO A 120 9.74 -5.57 -8.68
CA PRO A 120 10.10 -4.31 -9.35
C PRO A 120 11.59 -3.98 -9.20
N THR A 121 12.18 -3.29 -10.18
CA THR A 121 13.60 -2.87 -10.16
C THR A 121 13.79 -1.40 -9.78
N THR A 122 12.71 -0.63 -9.72
CA THR A 122 12.74 0.81 -9.41
C THR A 122 11.63 1.18 -8.42
N ASN A 123 11.89 2.22 -7.64
CA ASN A 123 10.90 2.79 -6.73
C ASN A 123 9.69 3.31 -7.52
N ARG A 124 8.52 3.27 -6.91
CA ARG A 124 7.28 3.77 -7.52
C ARG A 124 6.76 4.93 -6.68
N LYS A 125 6.59 6.08 -7.34
CA LYS A 125 5.94 7.24 -6.73
C LYS A 125 4.43 7.02 -6.73
N ALA A 126 3.78 7.28 -5.61
CA ALA A 126 2.32 7.25 -5.55
C ALA A 126 1.72 8.45 -6.27
N ASP A 127 0.73 8.22 -7.13
CA ASP A 127 -0.10 9.31 -7.64
C ASP A 127 -1.09 9.74 -6.55
N VAL A 128 -0.84 10.91 -5.96
CA VAL A 128 -1.72 11.60 -5.01
C VAL A 128 -2.43 12.80 -5.63
N ILE A 129 -2.21 13.08 -6.92
CA ILE A 129 -2.80 14.22 -7.63
C ILE A 129 -4.07 13.76 -8.33
N ASN A 130 -3.97 12.83 -9.28
CA ASN A 130 -5.11 12.39 -10.08
C ASN A 130 -5.94 11.34 -9.34
N LYS A 131 -5.26 10.50 -8.56
CA LYS A 131 -5.86 9.52 -7.66
C LYS A 131 -5.23 9.62 -6.27
N ILE A 132 -5.70 8.81 -5.32
CA ILE A 132 -5.01 8.60 -4.04
C ILE A 132 -4.54 7.16 -4.09
N GLU A 133 -3.39 6.96 -4.73
CA GLU A 133 -2.86 5.64 -4.99
C GLU A 133 -2.44 4.94 -3.70
N TRP A 134 -2.75 3.65 -3.59
CA TRP A 134 -2.39 2.84 -2.44
C TRP A 134 -1.80 1.53 -2.92
N PHE A 135 -0.48 1.39 -2.74
CA PHE A 135 0.21 0.19 -3.17
C PHE A 135 -0.12 -0.99 -2.26
N ARG A 136 -0.48 -2.12 -2.88
CA ARG A 136 -0.75 -3.39 -2.20
C ARG A 136 0.07 -4.50 -2.80
N LEU A 137 0.37 -5.51 -1.98
CA LEU A 137 1.08 -6.68 -2.44
C LEU A 137 0.26 -7.39 -3.52
N GLY A 138 0.89 -7.62 -4.66
CA GLY A 138 0.37 -8.45 -5.74
C GLY A 138 0.84 -9.89 -5.61
N THR A 139 1.09 -10.53 -6.74
CA THR A 139 1.63 -11.89 -6.78
C THR A 139 3.13 -11.86 -6.46
N VAL A 140 3.58 -12.78 -5.60
CA VAL A 140 5.01 -13.00 -5.32
C VAL A 140 5.46 -14.33 -5.92
N THR A 141 6.40 -14.25 -6.85
CA THR A 141 7.07 -15.38 -7.47
C THR A 141 8.49 -15.49 -6.91
N VAL A 142 8.79 -16.62 -6.28
CA VAL A 142 10.11 -16.89 -5.69
C VAL A 142 10.74 -18.10 -6.39
N THR A 143 11.98 -17.96 -6.84
CA THR A 143 12.79 -19.05 -7.38
C THR A 143 14.16 -19.08 -6.72
N GLU A 144 14.86 -20.20 -6.79
CA GLU A 144 16.25 -20.26 -6.33
C GLU A 144 17.17 -19.46 -7.26
N MET A 145 18.24 -18.90 -6.69
CA MET A 145 19.36 -18.36 -7.43
C MET A 145 20.27 -19.51 -7.87
N GLU A 146 20.64 -19.51 -9.14
CA GLU A 146 21.72 -20.35 -9.67
C GLU A 146 23.07 -19.93 -9.10
#